data_AF-A0A965EHN3-F1
#
_entry.id   AF-A0A965EHN3-F1
#
_cell.length_a   1.000
_cell.length_b   1.000
_cell.length_c   1.000
_cell.angle_alpha   90.00
_cell.angle_beta   90.00
_cell.angle_gamma   90.00
#
_symmetry.space_group_name_H-M   'P 1'
#
loop_
_entity.id
_entity.type
_entity.pdbx_description
1 polymer ?
#
loop_
_entity_poly.entity_id
_entity_poly.type
_entity_poly.pdbx_seq_one_letter_code
_entity_poly.pdbx_strand_id
1 'polypeptide(L)'
;WDFEKTKTETQTAWNKELNKIQVQMLNEEDKINFYTAMYHAALMPTLYMDVNGEYKGLDQNVHKAKDFVNYTSLSLWDTYRAFHPYLNLMSPERNGDIVKSMLAHYEQSALHMLPIWSHYANDNWCMSGYHSVSVIADAIIKGYDNIDAQQALDACVATARKRSYEGIGNYIDLGYIPADKNGTSVSSTLEYAYDDWCIAQLAKHLKREDIYQEFSKRSPEGDGEHTDESFHSSSA
;
A
#
# COMPACT_ATOMS: atom_id res chain seq x y z
N TRP A 1 -35.76 11.39 10.86
CA TRP A 1 -34.45 11.51 11.48
C TRP A 1 -34.62 11.34 12.98
N ASP A 2 -34.02 10.29 13.54
CA ASP A 2 -34.07 9.94 14.97
C ASP A 2 -32.64 9.77 15.45
N PHE A 3 -32.20 10.65 16.35
CA PHE A 3 -30.82 10.68 16.82
C PHE A 3 -30.46 9.46 17.68
N GLU A 4 -31.34 9.06 18.60
CA GLU A 4 -31.05 7.94 19.50
C GLU A 4 -31.03 6.62 18.74
N LYS A 5 -31.89 6.48 17.72
CA LYS A 5 -31.81 5.35 16.79
C LYS A 5 -30.45 5.29 16.08
N THR A 6 -30.00 6.38 15.44
CA THR A 6 -28.71 6.41 14.73
C THR A 6 -27.53 6.13 15.67
N LYS A 7 -27.55 6.68 16.88
CA LYS A 7 -26.53 6.43 17.91
C LYS A 7 -26.47 4.95 18.31
N THR A 8 -27.62 4.32 18.53
CA THR A 8 -27.71 2.89 18.90
C THR A 8 -27.22 1.99 17.77
N GLU A 9 -27.59 2.29 16.52
CA GLU A 9 -27.12 1.58 15.33
C GLU A 9 -25.58 1.71 15.19
N THR A 10 -25.05 2.91 15.43
CA THR A 10 -23.60 3.17 15.39
C THR A 10 -22.84 2.43 16.49
N GLN A 11 -23.35 2.42 17.72
CA GLN A 11 -22.77 1.63 18.83
C GLN A 11 -22.79 0.13 18.53
N THR A 12 -23.85 -0.36 17.90
CA THR A 12 -23.95 -1.76 17.49
C THR A 12 -22.91 -2.11 16.43
N ALA A 13 -22.71 -1.24 15.43
CA ALA A 13 -21.68 -1.41 14.42
C ALA A 13 -20.26 -1.41 15.03
N TRP A 14 -19.97 -0.48 15.93
CA TRP A 14 -18.69 -0.45 16.66
C TRP A 14 -18.47 -1.69 17.51
N ASN A 15 -19.50 -2.15 18.23
CA ASN A 15 -19.40 -3.39 19.00
C ASN A 15 -19.12 -4.59 18.09
N LYS A 16 -19.72 -4.66 16.89
CA LYS A 16 -19.40 -5.74 15.93
C LYS A 16 -17.93 -5.66 15.46
N GLU A 17 -17.44 -4.47 15.16
CA GLU A 17 -16.06 -4.26 14.70
C GLU A 17 -15.04 -4.61 15.80
N LEU A 18 -15.21 -4.08 17.00
CA LEU A 18 -14.30 -4.31 18.13
C LEU A 18 -14.35 -5.76 18.63
N ASN A 19 -15.48 -6.47 18.46
CA ASN A 19 -15.58 -7.88 18.82
C ASN A 19 -14.86 -8.85 17.86
N LYS A 20 -14.24 -8.36 16.77
CA LYS A 20 -13.39 -9.20 15.91
C LYS A 20 -12.22 -9.84 16.69
N ILE A 21 -11.72 -9.15 17.71
CA ILE A 21 -10.69 -9.67 18.61
C ILE A 21 -11.18 -9.60 20.05
N GLN A 22 -11.25 -10.77 20.69
CA GLN A 22 -11.58 -10.90 22.10
C GLN A 22 -10.31 -11.15 22.89
N VAL A 23 -9.99 -10.24 23.81
CA VAL A 23 -8.77 -10.30 24.62
C VAL A 23 -9.08 -10.50 26.10
N GLN A 24 -8.25 -11.30 26.77
CA GLN A 24 -8.18 -11.36 28.22
C GLN A 24 -6.89 -10.67 28.64
N MET A 25 -7.02 -9.58 29.40
CA MET A 25 -5.90 -8.77 29.88
C MET A 25 -5.82 -8.85 31.40
N LEU A 26 -4.61 -8.65 31.95
CA LEU A 26 -4.38 -8.69 33.39
C LEU A 26 -5.00 -7.50 34.13
N ASN A 27 -5.13 -6.35 33.45
CA ASN A 27 -5.74 -5.15 34.00
C ASN A 27 -6.66 -4.48 32.95
N GLU A 28 -7.51 -3.57 33.43
CA GLU A 28 -8.49 -2.85 32.61
C GLU A 28 -7.85 -1.80 31.70
N GLU A 29 -6.73 -1.19 32.12
CA GLU A 29 -6.03 -0.16 31.35
C GLU A 29 -5.48 -0.69 30.02
N ASP A 30 -4.87 -1.88 30.04
CA ASP A 30 -4.40 -2.57 28.84
C ASP A 30 -5.55 -2.89 27.88
N LYS A 31 -6.73 -3.26 28.44
CA LYS A 31 -7.93 -3.51 27.65
C LYS A 31 -8.44 -2.23 26.99
N ILE A 32 -8.43 -1.10 27.69
CA ILE A 32 -8.79 0.22 27.15
C ILE A 32 -7.83 0.61 26.03
N ASN A 33 -6.51 0.49 26.27
CA ASN A 33 -5.49 0.80 25.27
C ASN A 33 -5.65 -0.06 24.01
N PHE A 34 -5.88 -1.37 24.18
CA PHE A 34 -6.09 -2.30 23.08
C PHE A 34 -7.31 -1.94 22.21
N TYR A 35 -8.49 -1.77 22.82
CA TYR A 35 -9.70 -1.44 22.06
C TYR A 35 -9.68 -0.02 21.49
N THR A 36 -8.95 0.91 22.13
CA THR A 36 -8.72 2.24 21.57
C THR A 36 -7.83 2.17 20.32
N ALA A 37 -6.78 1.35 20.34
CA ALA A 37 -5.94 1.12 19.16
C ALA A 37 -6.73 0.45 18.02
N MET A 38 -7.58 -0.54 18.33
CA MET A 38 -8.48 -1.14 17.33
C MET A 38 -9.45 -0.11 16.75
N TYR A 39 -10.03 0.76 17.58
CA TYR A 39 -10.86 1.86 17.12
C TYR A 39 -10.10 2.74 16.12
N HIS A 40 -8.88 3.19 16.46
CA HIS A 40 -8.07 4.01 15.55
C HIS A 40 -7.74 3.30 14.24
N ALA A 41 -7.44 2.00 14.28
CA ALA A 41 -7.19 1.20 13.08
C ALA A 41 -8.43 1.05 12.19
N ALA A 42 -9.64 1.16 12.73
CA ALA A 42 -10.87 0.99 11.93
C ALA A 42 -11.30 2.26 11.16
N LEU A 43 -10.75 3.43 11.50
CA LEU A 43 -11.21 4.74 10.98
C LEU A 43 -10.88 4.98 9.51
N MET A 44 -9.76 4.46 9.02
CA MET A 44 -9.25 4.69 7.66
C MET A 44 -8.88 3.35 7.01
N PRO A 45 -8.79 3.25 5.67
CA PRO A 45 -9.22 4.20 4.64
C PRO A 45 -10.74 4.44 4.65
N THR A 46 -11.16 5.60 4.14
CA THR A 46 -12.56 6.06 4.16
C THR A 46 -13.29 5.63 2.91
N LEU A 47 -14.53 5.12 3.05
CA LEU A 47 -15.42 4.85 1.91
C LEU A 47 -15.59 6.13 1.08
N TYR A 48 -15.41 6.01 -0.23
CA TYR A 48 -15.35 7.14 -1.17
C TYR A 48 -16.20 6.86 -2.41
N MET A 49 -17.47 6.56 -2.21
CA MET A 49 -18.46 6.50 -3.27
C MET A 49 -19.85 6.80 -2.70
N ASP A 50 -20.74 7.30 -3.54
CA ASP A 50 -22.14 7.48 -3.22
C ASP A 50 -22.86 6.12 -3.18
N VAL A 51 -24.07 6.11 -2.61
CA VAL A 51 -24.90 4.89 -2.49
C VAL A 51 -25.26 4.25 -3.85
N ASN A 52 -25.14 5.00 -4.95
CA ASN A 52 -25.34 4.51 -6.31
C ASN A 52 -24.07 3.90 -6.94
N GLY A 53 -22.96 3.88 -6.20
CA GLY A 53 -21.65 3.39 -6.60
C GLY A 53 -20.78 4.40 -7.35
N GLU A 54 -21.22 5.65 -7.52
CA GLU A 54 -20.46 6.68 -8.22
C GLU A 54 -19.43 7.36 -7.32
N TYR A 55 -18.29 7.73 -7.87
CA TYR A 55 -17.22 8.43 -7.16
C TYR A 55 -16.45 9.37 -8.09
N LYS A 56 -15.77 10.36 -7.52
CA LYS A 56 -14.87 11.26 -8.25
C LYS A 56 -13.53 10.55 -8.47
N GLY A 57 -13.16 10.33 -9.73
CA GLY A 57 -11.87 9.72 -10.08
C GLY A 57 -10.72 10.71 -10.03
N LEU A 58 -9.50 10.18 -10.04
CA LEU A 58 -8.26 10.98 -10.04
C LEU A 58 -8.19 11.95 -11.24
N ASP A 59 -8.71 11.52 -12.39
CA ASP A 59 -8.87 12.30 -13.62
C ASP A 59 -9.95 13.39 -13.54
N GLN A 60 -10.57 13.55 -12.37
CA GLN A 60 -11.68 14.47 -12.10
C GLN A 60 -12.98 14.13 -12.82
N ASN A 61 -13.11 12.96 -13.44
CA ASN A 61 -14.40 12.50 -13.97
C ASN A 61 -15.21 11.78 -12.89
N VAL A 62 -16.50 11.56 -13.17
CA VAL A 62 -17.34 10.68 -12.36
C VAL A 62 -17.20 9.27 -12.89
N HIS A 63 -16.77 8.36 -12.02
CA HIS A 63 -16.63 6.93 -12.30
C HIS A 63 -17.65 6.16 -11.49
N LYS A 64 -17.90 4.90 -11.86
CA LYS A 64 -18.79 4.00 -11.13
C LYS A 64 -18.06 2.72 -10.74
N ALA A 65 -18.01 2.43 -9.45
CA ALA A 65 -17.41 1.21 -8.93
C ALA A 65 -18.24 0.00 -9.40
N LYS A 66 -17.56 -1.03 -9.91
CA LYS A 66 -18.18 -2.28 -10.38
C LYS A 66 -17.62 -3.42 -9.56
N ASP A 67 -18.46 -4.02 -8.72
CA ASP A 67 -18.09 -5.17 -7.89
C ASP A 67 -16.95 -4.89 -6.90
N PHE A 68 -16.87 -3.65 -6.40
CA PHE A 68 -16.00 -3.25 -5.29
C PHE A 68 -16.51 -1.97 -4.60
N VAL A 69 -16.10 -1.75 -3.36
CA VAL A 69 -16.27 -0.46 -2.66
C VAL A 69 -15.05 0.42 -2.92
N ASN A 70 -15.26 1.66 -3.41
CA ASN A 70 -14.15 2.60 -3.56
C ASN A 70 -13.74 3.19 -2.20
N TYR A 71 -12.44 3.23 -1.94
CA TYR A 71 -11.84 3.82 -0.74
C TYR A 71 -10.82 4.91 -1.11
N THR A 72 -10.65 5.88 -0.20
CA THR A 72 -9.64 6.95 -0.30
C THR A 72 -8.92 7.17 1.04
N SER A 73 -7.94 8.07 1.07
CA SER A 73 -7.06 8.35 2.21
C SER A 73 -6.06 7.22 2.49
N LEU A 74 -5.19 6.99 1.52
CA LEU A 74 -4.20 5.92 1.48
C LEU A 74 -2.83 6.47 1.92
N SER A 75 -2.51 6.39 3.22
CA SER A 75 -1.22 6.80 3.79
C SER A 75 -0.18 5.68 3.65
N LEU A 76 0.22 5.38 2.42
CA LEU A 76 0.82 4.08 2.11
C LEU A 76 2.19 3.87 2.73
N TRP A 77 3.01 4.91 2.84
CA TRP A 77 4.32 4.85 3.50
C TRP A 77 4.26 4.39 4.97
N ASP A 78 3.17 4.67 5.68
CA ASP A 78 2.96 4.18 7.05
C ASP A 78 2.26 2.81 7.04
N THR A 79 1.19 2.72 6.26
CA THR A 79 0.18 1.67 6.43
C THR A 79 0.58 0.32 5.85
N TYR A 80 1.52 0.28 4.89
CA TYR A 80 2.05 -0.99 4.36
C TYR A 80 2.72 -1.84 5.45
N ARG A 81 3.27 -1.18 6.48
CA ARG A 81 4.15 -1.80 7.50
C ARG A 81 3.41 -2.73 8.46
N ALA A 82 2.16 -2.40 8.80
CA ALA A 82 1.39 -3.14 9.81
C ALA A 82 -0.13 -3.10 9.58
N PHE A 83 -0.66 -1.97 9.10
CA PHE A 83 -2.10 -1.80 8.96
C PHE A 83 -2.68 -2.68 7.84
N HIS A 84 -2.10 -2.66 6.65
CA HIS A 84 -2.54 -3.55 5.56
C HIS A 84 -2.31 -5.03 5.87
N PRO A 85 -1.17 -5.44 6.46
CA PRO A 85 -1.00 -6.79 7.00
C PRO A 85 -2.08 -7.18 8.03
N TYR A 86 -2.47 -6.27 8.93
CA TYR A 86 -3.57 -6.47 9.86
C TYR A 86 -4.91 -6.66 9.15
N LEU A 87 -5.21 -5.84 8.12
CA LEU A 87 -6.44 -6.00 7.34
C LEU A 87 -6.48 -7.34 6.59
N ASN A 88 -5.35 -7.85 6.11
CA ASN A 88 -5.29 -9.18 5.49
C ASN A 88 -5.73 -10.30 6.44
N LEU A 89 -5.60 -10.11 7.76
CA LEU A 89 -6.09 -11.04 8.77
C LEU A 89 -7.54 -10.76 9.16
N MET A 90 -7.87 -9.50 9.45
CA MET A 90 -9.13 -9.14 10.11
C MET A 90 -10.25 -8.78 9.15
N SER A 91 -9.94 -8.33 7.94
CA SER A 91 -10.91 -7.86 6.95
C SER A 91 -10.35 -7.94 5.52
N PRO A 92 -10.02 -9.15 5.03
CA PRO A 92 -9.40 -9.34 3.71
C PRO A 92 -10.26 -8.78 2.57
N GLU A 93 -11.60 -8.88 2.66
CA GLU A 93 -12.52 -8.27 1.70
C GLU A 93 -12.36 -6.75 1.60
N ARG A 94 -12.27 -6.06 2.76
CA ARG A 94 -12.03 -4.62 2.79
C ARG A 94 -10.66 -4.27 2.20
N ASN A 95 -9.63 -5.06 2.51
CA ASN A 95 -8.30 -4.81 1.95
C ASN A 95 -8.27 -5.02 0.43
N GLY A 96 -9.02 -6.02 -0.05
CA GLY A 96 -9.20 -6.26 -1.47
C GLY A 96 -9.88 -5.12 -2.21
N ASP A 97 -10.93 -4.54 -1.63
CA ASP A 97 -11.59 -3.34 -2.16
C ASP A 97 -10.67 -2.11 -2.15
N ILE A 98 -9.82 -1.98 -1.14
CA ILE A 98 -8.76 -0.96 -1.10
C ILE A 98 -7.76 -1.18 -2.24
N VAL A 99 -7.31 -2.41 -2.49
CA VAL A 99 -6.45 -2.74 -3.64
C VAL A 99 -7.13 -2.41 -4.97
N LYS A 100 -8.41 -2.78 -5.14
CA LYS A 100 -9.16 -2.39 -6.34
C LYS A 100 -9.28 -0.87 -6.51
N SER A 101 -9.36 -0.14 -5.40
CA SER A 101 -9.33 1.33 -5.41
C SER A 101 -7.97 1.87 -5.88
N MET A 102 -6.86 1.23 -5.50
CA MET A 102 -5.53 1.55 -6.02
C MET A 102 -5.40 1.27 -7.52
N LEU A 103 -5.96 0.16 -8.00
CA LEU A 103 -5.95 -0.17 -9.43
C LEU A 103 -6.82 0.81 -10.23
N ALA A 104 -7.99 1.19 -9.72
CA ALA A 104 -8.80 2.23 -10.33
C ALA A 104 -8.06 3.59 -10.38
N HIS A 105 -7.33 3.94 -9.32
CA HIS A 105 -6.47 5.12 -9.30
C HIS A 105 -5.38 5.04 -10.38
N TYR A 106 -4.71 3.89 -10.53
CA TYR A 106 -3.70 3.66 -11.56
C TYR A 106 -4.26 3.88 -12.98
N GLU A 107 -5.43 3.30 -13.29
CA GLU A 107 -6.06 3.45 -14.61
C GLU A 107 -6.46 4.91 -14.91
N GLN A 108 -6.79 5.68 -13.87
CA GLN A 108 -7.16 7.09 -13.97
C GLN A 108 -5.96 8.04 -13.88
N SER A 109 -4.77 7.52 -13.62
CA SER A 109 -3.54 8.31 -13.45
C SER A 109 -2.96 8.71 -14.79
N ALA A 110 -2.78 10.01 -15.03
CA ALA A 110 -2.08 10.52 -16.20
C ALA A 110 -0.60 10.05 -16.26
N LEU A 111 -0.04 9.61 -15.13
CA LEU A 111 1.31 9.05 -15.07
C LEU A 111 1.34 7.52 -15.22
N HIS A 112 0.19 6.85 -15.22
CA HIS A 112 0.07 5.40 -15.09
C HIS A 112 0.91 4.89 -13.91
N MET A 113 0.65 5.46 -12.74
CA MET A 113 1.27 5.08 -11.47
C MET A 113 0.18 4.74 -10.47
N LEU A 114 0.44 3.70 -9.67
CA LEU A 114 -0.30 3.42 -8.46
C LEU A 114 -0.18 4.59 -7.47
N PRO A 115 -1.11 4.73 -6.51
CA PRO A 115 -1.06 5.81 -5.56
C PRO A 115 0.20 5.74 -4.69
N ILE A 116 0.76 6.91 -4.39
CA ILE A 116 1.85 7.11 -3.43
C ILE A 116 1.22 7.51 -2.08
N TRP A 117 0.46 8.61 -2.08
CA TRP A 117 -0.41 8.99 -0.96
C TRP A 117 -1.58 9.77 -1.49
N SER A 118 -2.72 9.09 -1.51
CA SER A 118 -3.89 9.58 -2.22
C SER A 118 -5.06 9.82 -1.28
N HIS A 119 -5.75 10.94 -1.50
CA HIS A 119 -6.96 11.30 -0.77
C HIS A 119 -7.82 12.20 -1.65
N TYR A 120 -9.14 11.99 -1.63
CA TYR A 120 -10.13 12.82 -2.32
C TYR A 120 -9.77 13.13 -3.78
N ALA A 121 -9.67 12.08 -4.60
CA ALA A 121 -9.38 12.19 -6.04
C ALA A 121 -8.06 12.91 -6.39
N ASN A 122 -7.08 12.92 -5.48
CA ASN A 122 -5.76 13.49 -5.69
C ASN A 122 -4.68 12.54 -5.16
N ASP A 123 -3.54 12.50 -5.84
CA ASP A 123 -2.28 12.07 -5.25
C ASP A 123 -1.47 13.31 -4.87
N ASN A 124 -0.95 13.33 -3.65
CA ASN A 124 -0.16 14.46 -3.15
C ASN A 124 1.34 14.16 -3.09
N TRP A 125 1.79 12.98 -3.55
CA TRP A 125 3.19 12.58 -3.64
C TRP A 125 3.93 12.52 -2.31
N CYS A 126 3.18 12.47 -1.21
CA CYS A 126 3.66 12.17 0.13
C CYS A 126 3.83 10.64 0.23
N MET A 127 4.70 10.03 1.02
CA MET A 127 6.08 10.41 1.21
C MET A 127 6.90 9.84 0.04
N SER A 128 8.06 9.23 0.29
CA SER A 128 8.85 8.49 -0.70
C SER A 128 8.28 7.07 -0.93
N GLY A 129 8.91 6.32 -1.84
CA GLY A 129 8.53 4.92 -2.11
C GLY A 129 7.43 4.78 -3.16
N TYR A 130 7.05 3.55 -3.43
CA TYR A 130 5.84 3.19 -4.19
C TYR A 130 5.13 2.02 -3.52
N HIS A 131 4.90 2.17 -2.21
CA HIS A 131 4.46 1.12 -1.29
C HIS A 131 3.07 0.53 -1.56
N SER A 132 2.30 1.08 -2.50
CA SER A 132 1.12 0.40 -3.04
C SER A 132 1.47 -1.00 -3.58
N VAL A 133 2.67 -1.19 -4.13
CA VAL A 133 3.10 -2.51 -4.64
C VAL A 133 3.24 -3.55 -3.53
N SER A 134 3.68 -3.14 -2.34
CA SER A 134 3.76 -4.01 -1.16
C SER A 134 2.37 -4.46 -0.71
N VAL A 135 1.43 -3.52 -0.59
CA VAL A 135 0.04 -3.81 -0.20
C VAL A 135 -0.63 -4.77 -1.19
N ILE A 136 -0.44 -4.53 -2.48
CA ILE A 136 -0.99 -5.36 -3.57
C ILE A 136 -0.39 -6.77 -3.54
N ALA A 137 0.93 -6.88 -3.48
CA ALA A 137 1.62 -8.16 -3.43
C ALA A 137 1.17 -8.98 -2.23
N ASP A 138 1.07 -8.36 -1.05
CA ASP A 138 0.70 -9.06 0.17
C ASP A 138 -0.75 -9.59 0.14
N ALA A 139 -1.69 -8.80 -0.38
CA ALA A 139 -3.09 -9.20 -0.51
C ALA A 139 -3.27 -10.36 -1.51
N ILE A 140 -2.59 -10.30 -2.66
CA ILE A 140 -2.69 -11.33 -3.70
C ILE A 140 -2.05 -12.65 -3.24
N ILE A 141 -0.82 -12.61 -2.72
CA ILE A 141 -0.09 -13.81 -2.30
C ILE A 141 -0.84 -14.55 -1.19
N LYS A 142 -1.54 -13.82 -0.31
CA LYS A 142 -2.37 -14.39 0.76
C LYS A 142 -3.74 -14.91 0.28
N GLY A 143 -4.02 -14.91 -1.02
CA GLY A 143 -5.17 -15.58 -1.63
C GLY A 143 -6.44 -14.75 -1.69
N TYR A 144 -6.34 -13.44 -1.90
CA TYR A 144 -7.52 -12.63 -2.21
C TYR A 144 -7.89 -12.75 -3.69
N ASP A 145 -8.78 -13.70 -4.00
CA ASP A 145 -9.09 -14.16 -5.37
C ASP A 145 -9.92 -13.16 -6.21
N ASN A 146 -10.44 -12.08 -5.62
CA ASN A 146 -11.26 -11.10 -6.33
C ASN A 146 -10.42 -9.96 -6.94
N ILE A 147 -9.13 -10.15 -7.17
CA ILE A 147 -8.24 -9.21 -7.87
C ILE A 147 -7.70 -9.91 -9.11
N ASP A 148 -7.70 -9.24 -10.27
CA ASP A 148 -6.93 -9.72 -11.42
C ASP A 148 -5.44 -9.56 -11.10
N ALA A 149 -4.84 -10.67 -10.66
CA ALA A 149 -3.47 -10.66 -10.17
C ALA A 149 -2.43 -10.32 -11.26
N GLN A 150 -2.71 -10.67 -12.52
CA GLN A 150 -1.80 -10.36 -13.63
C GLN A 150 -1.85 -8.86 -13.94
N GLN A 151 -3.05 -8.29 -14.04
CA GLN A 151 -3.22 -6.84 -14.21
C GLN A 151 -2.58 -6.06 -13.04
N ALA A 152 -2.76 -6.54 -11.81
CA ALA A 152 -2.17 -5.92 -10.63
C ALA A 152 -0.64 -5.95 -10.66
N LEU A 153 -0.03 -7.07 -11.05
CA LEU A 153 1.42 -7.15 -11.24
C LEU A 153 1.90 -6.16 -12.33
N ASP A 154 1.19 -6.08 -13.45
CA ASP A 154 1.55 -5.17 -14.54
C ASP A 154 1.49 -3.70 -14.08
N ALA A 155 0.51 -3.32 -13.24
CA ALA A 155 0.43 -1.99 -12.62
C ALA A 155 1.59 -1.71 -11.65
N CYS A 156 1.99 -2.70 -10.85
CA CYS A 156 3.16 -2.61 -9.98
C CYS A 156 4.44 -2.39 -10.79
N VAL A 157 4.64 -3.17 -11.85
CA VAL A 157 5.80 -3.06 -12.74
C VAL A 157 5.83 -1.72 -13.46
N ALA A 158 4.69 -1.24 -13.97
CA ALA A 158 4.59 0.06 -14.63
C ALA A 158 4.98 1.21 -13.68
N THR A 159 4.52 1.15 -12.43
CA THR A 159 4.84 2.12 -11.39
C THR A 159 6.34 2.11 -11.06
N ALA A 160 6.92 0.94 -10.79
CA ALA A 160 8.32 0.79 -10.42
C ALA A 160 9.30 1.01 -11.60
N ARG A 161 8.80 1.12 -12.83
CA ARG A 161 9.58 1.50 -14.02
C ARG A 161 9.37 2.97 -14.42
N LYS A 162 8.62 3.77 -13.65
CA LYS A 162 8.41 5.19 -13.94
C LYS A 162 9.68 6.00 -13.67
N ARG A 163 10.59 6.01 -14.63
CA ARG A 163 11.93 6.66 -14.51
C ARG A 163 11.89 8.14 -14.13
N SER A 164 10.81 8.84 -14.47
CA SER A 164 10.62 10.27 -14.16
C SER A 164 10.20 10.54 -12.71
N TYR A 165 9.84 9.52 -11.94
CA TYR A 165 9.42 9.66 -10.55
C TYR A 165 10.63 9.52 -9.62
N GLU A 166 10.82 10.52 -8.75
CA GLU A 166 11.66 10.52 -7.55
C GLU A 166 13.00 9.72 -7.62
N GLY A 167 13.72 9.84 -8.74
CA GLY A 167 15.04 9.20 -8.87
C GLY A 167 15.03 7.71 -9.22
N ILE A 168 13.88 7.11 -9.55
CA ILE A 168 13.77 5.73 -10.08
C ILE A 168 14.73 5.51 -11.25
N GLY A 169 14.86 6.49 -12.15
CA GLY A 169 15.78 6.38 -13.28
C GLY A 169 17.24 6.16 -12.86
N ASN A 170 17.73 6.94 -11.88
CA ASN A 170 19.09 6.78 -11.35
C ASN A 170 19.22 5.45 -10.58
N TYR A 171 18.21 5.09 -9.80
CA TYR A 171 18.19 3.82 -9.07
C TYR A 171 18.28 2.61 -10.01
N ILE A 172 17.53 2.60 -11.12
CA ILE A 172 17.59 1.52 -12.12
C ILE A 172 18.99 1.46 -12.78
N ASP A 173 19.60 2.61 -13.07
CA ASP A 173 20.86 2.66 -13.81
C ASP A 173 22.09 2.38 -12.93
N LEU A 174 22.05 2.79 -11.66
CA LEU A 174 23.20 2.80 -10.75
C LEU A 174 23.05 1.80 -9.58
N GLY A 175 21.85 1.29 -9.34
CA GLY A 175 21.51 0.50 -8.15
C GLY A 175 21.23 1.33 -6.89
N TYR A 176 21.34 2.65 -6.97
CA TYR A 176 21.07 3.59 -5.87
C TYR A 176 20.70 4.98 -6.41
N ILE A 177 20.11 5.82 -5.56
CA ILE A 177 19.87 7.24 -5.87
C ILE A 177 21.06 8.07 -5.36
N PRO A 178 21.78 8.82 -6.21
CA PRO A 178 22.88 9.66 -5.75
C PRO A 178 22.43 10.80 -4.82
N ALA A 179 23.17 11.03 -3.74
CA ALA A 179 22.83 12.03 -2.74
C ALA A 179 22.90 13.49 -3.25
N ASP A 180 23.72 13.76 -4.26
CA ASP A 180 23.78 15.05 -4.95
C ASP A 180 22.55 15.31 -5.86
N LYS A 181 21.71 14.29 -6.08
CA LYS A 181 20.51 14.38 -6.92
C LYS A 181 19.21 14.37 -6.12
N ASN A 182 19.17 13.75 -4.94
CA ASN A 182 17.98 13.67 -4.10
C ASN A 182 18.33 13.73 -2.61
N GLY A 183 17.69 14.65 -1.87
CA GLY A 183 17.87 14.82 -0.42
C GLY A 183 17.38 13.65 0.42
N THR A 184 16.51 12.79 -0.12
CA THR A 184 16.02 11.54 0.53
C THR A 184 16.61 10.28 -0.11
N SER A 185 17.73 10.41 -0.83
CA SER A 185 18.40 9.36 -1.60
C SER A 185 18.57 8.03 -0.86
N VAL A 186 19.14 8.05 0.34
CA VAL A 186 19.42 6.83 1.12
C VAL A 186 18.13 6.11 1.50
N SER A 187 17.17 6.82 2.09
CA SER A 187 15.87 6.25 2.48
C SER A 187 15.14 5.69 1.28
N SER A 188 15.05 6.45 0.19
CA SER A 188 14.35 6.04 -1.03
C SER A 188 15.00 4.83 -1.69
N THR A 189 16.33 4.73 -1.68
CA THR A 189 17.04 3.56 -2.22
C THR A 189 16.68 2.28 -1.46
N LEU A 190 16.65 2.35 -0.13
CA LEU A 190 16.29 1.19 0.70
C LEU A 190 14.80 0.82 0.54
N GLU A 191 13.92 1.82 0.47
CA GLU A 191 12.49 1.63 0.25
C GLU A 191 12.19 1.03 -1.13
N TYR A 192 12.88 1.48 -2.17
CA TYR A 192 12.73 0.92 -3.52
C TYR A 192 13.22 -0.52 -3.61
N ALA A 193 14.34 -0.86 -2.94
CA ALA A 193 14.80 -2.24 -2.88
C ALA A 193 13.77 -3.16 -2.19
N TYR A 194 13.10 -2.68 -1.14
CA TYR A 194 12.01 -3.40 -0.49
C TYR A 194 10.79 -3.56 -1.41
N ASP A 195 10.35 -2.47 -2.04
CA ASP A 195 9.19 -2.48 -2.93
C ASP A 195 9.44 -3.38 -4.15
N ASP A 196 10.67 -3.39 -4.69
CA ASP A 196 11.10 -4.28 -5.76
C ASP A 196 11.10 -5.75 -5.34
N TRP A 197 11.52 -6.05 -4.11
CA TRP A 197 11.42 -7.40 -3.56
C TRP A 197 9.96 -7.87 -3.49
N CYS A 198 9.02 -7.00 -3.10
CA CYS A 198 7.59 -7.32 -3.11
C CYS A 198 7.08 -7.65 -4.52
N ILE A 199 7.50 -6.88 -5.52
CA ILE A 199 7.17 -7.16 -6.93
C ILE A 199 7.76 -8.49 -7.37
N ALA A 200 9.01 -8.79 -7.00
CA ALA A 200 9.63 -10.07 -7.29
C ALA A 200 8.85 -11.25 -6.68
N GLN A 201 8.40 -11.13 -5.41
CA GLN A 201 7.59 -12.18 -4.78
C GLN A 201 6.25 -12.39 -5.48
N LEU A 202 5.58 -11.30 -5.89
CA LEU A 202 4.33 -11.39 -6.63
C LEU A 202 4.55 -12.04 -8.01
N ALA A 203 5.60 -11.64 -8.72
CA ALA A 203 5.97 -12.22 -10.02
C ALA A 203 6.27 -13.73 -9.90
N LYS A 204 7.00 -14.15 -8.86
CA LYS A 204 7.27 -15.55 -8.55
C LYS A 204 5.99 -16.33 -8.28
N HIS A 205 5.09 -15.78 -7.47
CA HIS A 205 3.78 -16.37 -7.19
C HIS A 205 2.96 -16.59 -8.48
N LEU A 206 3.02 -15.63 -9.40
CA LEU A 206 2.31 -15.65 -10.68
C LEU A 206 3.07 -16.32 -11.83
N LYS A 207 4.25 -16.91 -11.55
CA LYS A 207 5.12 -17.59 -12.53
C LYS A 207 5.54 -16.69 -13.70
N ARG A 208 5.74 -15.39 -13.43
CA ARG A 208 6.27 -14.38 -14.37
C ARG A 208 7.78 -14.25 -14.20
N GLU A 209 8.49 -15.24 -14.73
CA GLU A 209 9.93 -15.42 -14.52
C GLU A 209 10.76 -14.21 -15.01
N ASP A 210 10.36 -13.59 -16.12
CA ASP A 210 11.00 -12.39 -16.66
C ASP A 210 11.01 -11.23 -15.66
N ILE A 211 9.86 -10.99 -15.04
CA ILE A 211 9.68 -9.94 -14.03
C ILE A 211 10.36 -10.32 -12.72
N TYR A 212 10.25 -11.58 -12.30
CA TYR A 212 10.93 -12.07 -11.10
C TYR A 212 12.43 -11.81 -11.16
N GLN A 213 13.09 -12.22 -12.25
CA GLN A 213 14.53 -12.05 -12.41
C GLN A 213 14.96 -10.57 -12.46
N GLU A 214 14.20 -9.70 -13.13
CA GLU A 214 14.49 -8.26 -13.15
C GLU A 214 14.44 -7.64 -11.76
N PHE A 215 13.33 -7.86 -11.04
CA PHE A 215 13.09 -7.20 -9.77
C PHE A 215 13.94 -7.81 -8.65
N SER A 216 14.23 -9.12 -8.68
CA SER A 216 15.20 -9.74 -7.76
C SER A 216 16.61 -9.15 -7.92
N LYS A 217 17.02 -8.74 -9.12
CA LYS A 217 18.32 -8.08 -9.32
C LYS A 217 18.35 -6.67 -8.74
N ARG A 218 17.21 -5.95 -8.77
CA ARG A 218 17.09 -4.59 -8.25
C ARG A 218 16.96 -4.56 -6.72
N SER A 219 16.42 -5.63 -6.15
CA SER A 219 16.39 -5.87 -4.71
C SER A 219 17.48 -6.89 -4.32
N PRO A 220 18.79 -6.53 -4.32
CA PRO A 220 19.82 -7.49 -3.95
C PRO A 220 19.42 -8.11 -2.61
N GLU A 221 19.19 -9.42 -2.64
CA GLU A 221 18.84 -10.17 -1.45
C GLU A 221 19.94 -9.87 -0.42
N GLY A 222 19.58 -9.71 0.84
CA GLY A 222 20.58 -9.80 1.89
C GLY A 222 21.02 -11.25 2.04
N ASP A 223 21.54 -11.89 0.99
CA ASP A 223 22.46 -12.99 1.20
C ASP A 223 23.63 -12.38 1.97
N GLY A 224 23.86 -12.87 3.19
CA GLY A 224 24.78 -12.30 4.18
C GLY A 224 26.26 -12.32 3.80
N GLU A 225 26.58 -12.11 2.52
CA GLU A 225 27.91 -12.04 1.92
C GLU A 225 28.29 -10.62 1.44
N HIS A 226 27.54 -9.57 1.80
CA HIS A 226 28.07 -8.20 1.73
C HIS A 226 28.84 -7.86 3.01
N THR A 227 30.07 -8.39 3.06
CA THR A 227 31.11 -7.94 3.98
C THR A 227 31.55 -6.52 3.63
N ASP A 228 31.54 -5.67 4.66
CA ASP A 228 32.39 -4.48 4.88
C ASP A 228 33.34 -4.12 3.73
N GLU A 229 33.06 -3.06 2.96
CA GLU A 229 34.17 -2.31 2.32
C GLU A 229 33.90 -0.87 1.84
N SER A 230 32.78 -0.20 2.14
CA SER A 230 32.54 1.16 1.60
C SER A 230 32.10 2.22 2.60
N PHE A 231 32.94 2.50 3.60
CA PHE A 231 32.91 3.80 4.31
C PHE A 231 34.29 4.41 4.57
N HIS A 232 35.36 3.91 3.93
CA HIS A 232 36.71 4.48 4.07
C HIS A 232 37.33 4.80 2.71
N SER A 233 36.96 5.93 2.10
CA SER A 233 37.89 6.70 1.26
C SER A 233 37.30 8.05 0.84
N SER A 234 37.44 9.04 1.72
CA SER A 234 37.54 10.44 1.28
C SER A 234 38.16 11.27 2.39
N SER A 235 39.47 11.07 2.59
CA SER A 235 40.37 12.05 3.17
C SER A 235 41.72 11.94 2.47
N ALA A 236 41.84 12.68 1.38
CA ALA A 236 43.10 13.19 0.82
C ALA A 236 42.76 14.41 -0.04
#